data_AF-A0A7D8A150-F1
#
_entry.id   AF-A0A7D8A150-F1
#
_cell.length_a   1.000
_cell.length_b   1.000
_cell.length_c   1.000
_cell.angle_alpha   90.00
_cell.angle_beta   90.00
_cell.angle_gamma   90.00
#
_symmetry.space_group_name_H-M   'P 1'
#
loop_
_entity.id
_entity.type
_entity.pdbx_description
1 polymer ?
#
loop_
_entity_poly.entity_id
_entity_poly.type
_entity_poly.pdbx_seq_one_letter_code
_entity_poly.pdbx_strand_id
1 'polypeptide(L)' 'MTSITDTRGETMYYTYDNFNRLEHIKDNEGNILSKNEYNYKN' A
#
# COMPACT_ATOMS: atom_id res chain seq x y z
N MET A 1 2.61 6.87 -5.13
CA MET A 1 1.59 6.69 -4.07
C MET A 1 0.24 6.90 -4.72
N THR A 2 -0.62 5.91 -4.62
CA THR A 2 -1.97 5.93 -5.21
C THR A 2 -2.97 5.79 -4.07
N SER A 3 -4.07 6.54 -4.12
CA SER A 3 -5.15 6.43 -3.13
C SER A 3 -6.44 6.02 -3.82
N ILE A 4 -7.16 5.09 -3.20
CA ILE A 4 -8.47 4.63 -3.67
C ILE A 4 -9.44 4.84 -2.52
N THR A 5 -10.53 5.57 -2.77
CA THR A 5 -11.61 5.75 -1.81
C THR A 5 -12.75 4.81 -2.18
N ASP A 6 -13.09 3.91 -1.27
CA ASP A 6 -14.23 3.03 -1.41
C ASP A 6 -15.56 3.81 -1.30
N THR A 7 -16.62 3.26 -1.85
CA THR A 7 -18.00 3.78 -1.72
C THR A 7 -18.48 3.93 -0.26
N ARG A 8 -17.86 3.20 0.68
CA ARG A 8 -18.08 3.32 2.12
C ARG A 8 -17.39 4.53 2.77
N GLY A 9 -16.58 5.28 2.01
CA GLY A 9 -15.80 6.43 2.49
C GLY A 9 -14.42 6.08 3.01
N GLU A 10 -14.04 4.80 2.99
CA GLU A 10 -12.71 4.36 3.43
C GLU A 10 -11.67 4.64 2.34
N THR A 11 -10.62 5.37 2.68
CA THR A 11 -9.51 5.64 1.75
C THR A 11 -8.34 4.71 2.02
N MET A 12 -7.95 3.93 1.03
CA MET A 12 -6.76 3.08 1.08
C MET A 12 -5.61 3.74 0.31
N TYR A 13 -4.43 3.70 0.91
CA TYR A 13 -3.20 4.21 0.34
C TYR A 13 -2.28 3.07 -0.05
N TYR A 14 -1.93 3.04 -1.33
CA TYR A 14 -1.02 2.07 -1.93
C TYR A 14 0.31 2.78 -2.23
N THR A 15 1.37 2.31 -1.59
CA THR A 15 2.72 2.78 -1.88
C THR A 15 3.51 1.69 -2.57
N TYR A 16 4.26 2.11 -3.59
CA TYR A 16 5.00 1.24 -4.49
C TYR A 16 6.48 1.56 -4.39
N ASP A 17 7.31 0.54 -4.60
CA ASP A 17 8.75 0.68 -4.69
C ASP A 17 9.20 1.27 -6.05
N ASN A 18 10.50 1.50 -6.20
CA ASN A 18 11.09 2.01 -7.45
C ASN A 18 10.89 1.08 -8.66
N PHE A 19 10.46 -0.16 -8.45
CA PHE A 19 10.18 -1.14 -9.49
C PHE A 19 8.68 -1.26 -9.78
N ASN A 20 7.86 -0.33 -9.29
CA ASN A 20 6.40 -0.34 -9.42
C ASN A 20 5.73 -1.56 -8.77
N ARG A 21 6.33 -2.18 -7.75
CA ARG A 21 5.70 -3.24 -6.97
C ARG A 21 5.10 -2.67 -5.69
N LEU A 22 3.98 -3.23 -5.27
CA LEU A 22 3.26 -2.81 -4.08
C LEU A 22 4.07 -3.12 -2.81
N GLU A 23 4.57 -2.09 -2.14
CA GLU A 23 5.39 -2.22 -0.92
C GLU A 23 4.51 -2.36 0.33
N HIS A 24 3.49 -1.52 0.46
CA HIS A 24 2.60 -1.51 1.62
C HIS A 24 1.27 -0.80 1.32
N ILE A 25 0.22 -1.29 1.98
CA ILE A 25 -1.14 -0.77 1.94
C ILE A 25 -1.46 -0.21 3.32
N LYS A 26 -1.93 1.04 3.37
CA LYS A 26 -2.43 1.68 4.57
C LYS A 26 -3.89 2.04 4.43
N ASP A 27 -4.64 1.99 5.52
CA ASP A 27 -5.99 2.56 5.57
C ASP A 27 -5.94 4.09 5.82
N ASN A 28 -7.12 4.69 5.93
CA ASN A 28 -7.25 6.13 6.16
C ASN A 28 -6.81 6.53 7.58
N GLU A 29 -6.87 5.59 8.51
CA GLU A 29 -6.52 5.77 9.92
C GLU A 29 -5.01 5.60 10.17
N GLY A 30 -4.26 5.22 9.14
CA GLY A 30 -2.81 5.04 9.18
C GLY A 30 -2.36 3.62 9.58
N ASN A 31 -3.28 2.67 9.72
CA ASN A 31 -2.94 1.28 9.98
C ASN A 31 -2.41 0.61 8.70
N ILE A 32 -1.34 -0.17 8.84
CA ILE A 32 -0.79 -0.96 7.74
C ILE A 32 -1.63 -2.23 7.61
N LEU A 33 -2.48 -2.27 6.57
CA LEU A 33 -3.32 -3.43 6.26
C LEU A 33 -2.47 -4.58 5.71
N SER A 34 -1.44 -4.26 4.93
CA SER A 34 -0.55 -5.26 4.33
C SER A 34 0.80 -4.66 4.00
N LYS A 35 1.85 -5.46 4.17
CA LYS A 35 3.24 -5.12 3.80
C LYS A 35 3.79 -6.28 2.98
N ASN A 36 4.29 -6.00 1.79
CA ASN A 36 5.03 -6.98 1.01
C ASN A 36 6.52 -6.76 1.20
N GLU A 37 7.20 -7.79 1.70
CA GLU A 37 8.65 -7.79 1.84
C GLU A 37 9.27 -8.61 0.72
N TYR A 38 9.78 -7.90 -0.29
CA TYR A 38 10.51 -8.51 -1.39
C TYR A 38 11.94 -8.80 -0.94
N ASN A 39 12.23 -10.06 -0.62
CA ASN A 39 13.58 -10.52 -0.30
C ASN A 39 14.36 -10.78 -1.59
N TYR A 40 15.19 -9.82 -2.00
CA TYR A 40 16.09 -10.01 -3.13
C TYR A 40 17.22 -10.94 -2.71
N LYS A 41 17.36 -12.07 -3.40
CA LYS A 41 18.63 -12.81 -3.40
C LYS A 41 19.57 -12.11 -4.36
N ASN A 42 20.71 -11.66 -3.83
CA ASN A 42 21.83 -11.14 -4.59
C ASN A 42 22.65 -12.28 -5.21
#